data_AF-A0A1Y4YM14-F1
#
_entry.id   AF-A0A1Y4YM14-F1
#
_cell.length_a   1.000
_cell.length_b   1.000
_cell.length_c   1.000
_cell.angle_alpha   90.00
_cell.angle_beta   90.00
_cell.angle_gamma   90.00
#
_symmetry.space_group_name_H-M   'P 1'
#
loop_
_entity.id
_entity.type
_entity.pdbx_description
1 polymer ?
#
loop_
_entity_poly.entity_id
_entity_poly.type
_entity_poly.pdbx_seq_one_letter_code
_entity_poly.pdbx_strand_id
1 'polypeptide(L)'
;MSILDFAIFFICLYGVGYFVVKARWKLRYLVPIWFLSFFIITLFILAILFPKDWTNAQFFTKDGPNHLALFSLLISSSLSSLVTFILILVVWAIRHDVF
;
A
#
# COMPACT_ATOMS: atom_id res chain seq x y z
N MET A 1 8.86 13.55 7.56
CA MET A 1 8.42 12.32 8.27
C MET A 1 9.36 12.14 9.44
N SER A 2 8.84 12.16 10.67
CA SER A 2 9.70 12.01 11.84
C SER A 2 10.11 10.55 12.02
N ILE A 3 11.22 10.30 12.72
CA ILE A 3 11.64 8.94 13.12
C ILE A 3 10.52 8.22 13.88
N LEU A 4 9.73 8.98 14.63
CA LEU A 4 8.62 8.46 15.43
C LEU A 4 7.48 7.96 14.55
N ASP A 5 7.11 8.68 13.48
CA ASP A 5 6.09 8.24 12.51
C ASP A 5 6.51 6.92 11.84
N PHE A 6 7.80 6.81 11.52
CA PHE A 6 8.36 5.61 10.92
C PHE A 6 8.31 4.43 11.90
N ALA A 7 8.70 4.62 13.17
CA ALA A 7 8.63 3.58 14.19
C ALA A 7 7.19 3.08 14.42
N ILE A 8 6.22 4.00 14.51
CA ILE A 8 4.81 3.65 14.66
C ILE A 8 4.33 2.79 13.49
N PHE A 9 4.71 3.15 12.26
CA PHE A 9 4.35 2.37 11.06
C PHE A 9 4.85 0.92 11.15
N PHE A 10 6.10 0.69 11.56
CA PHE A 10 6.64 -0.66 11.73
C PHE A 10 5.97 -1.42 12.88
N ILE A 11 5.66 -0.76 13.99
CA ILE A 11 4.94 -1.36 15.13
C ILE A 11 3.54 -1.83 14.69
N CYS A 12 2.80 -1.00 13.96
CA CYS A 12 1.49 -1.36 13.43
C CYS A 12 1.59 -2.55 12.46
N LEU A 13 2.56 -2.52 11.54
CA LEU A 13 2.81 -3.64 10.61
C LEU A 13 3.14 -4.94 11.34
N TYR A 14 3.97 -4.87 12.37
CA TYR A 14 4.31 -6.02 13.20
C TYR A 14 3.09 -6.60 13.90
N GLY A 15 2.25 -5.74 14.50
CA GLY A 15 0.99 -6.15 15.13
C GLY A 15 0.03 -6.86 14.17
N VAL A 16 -0.13 -6.32 12.95
CA VAL A 16 -0.91 -6.96 11.89
C VAL A 16 -0.29 -8.31 11.50
N GLY A 17 1.03 -8.36 11.29
CA GLY A 17 1.74 -9.58 10.93
C GLY A 17 1.58 -10.68 11.98
N TYR A 18 1.68 -10.32 13.26
CA TYR A 18 1.43 -11.24 14.38
C TYR A 18 0.00 -11.79 14.36
N PHE A 19 -1.00 -10.93 14.15
CA PHE A 19 -2.39 -11.36 14.06
C PHE A 19 -2.63 -12.33 12.90
N VAL A 20 -2.02 -12.06 11.74
CA VAL A 20 -2.09 -12.92 10.54
C VAL A 20 -1.49 -14.30 10.81
N VAL A 21 -0.35 -14.36 11.50
CA VAL A 21 0.28 -15.63 11.90
C VAL A 21 -0.61 -16.38 12.89
N LYS A 22 -1.09 -15.70 13.92
CA LYS A 22 -1.96 -16.29 14.96
C LYS A 22 -3.27 -16.82 14.39
N ALA A 23 -3.89 -16.10 13.46
CA ALA A 23 -5.10 -16.52 12.76
C ALA A 23 -4.85 -17.62 11.71
N ARG A 24 -3.60 -18.04 11.48
CA ARG A 24 -3.17 -19.01 10.45
C ARG A 24 -3.66 -18.64 9.04
N TRP A 25 -3.78 -17.36 8.74
CA TRP A 25 -4.23 -16.91 7.43
C TRP A 25 -3.22 -17.29 6.36
N LYS A 26 -3.71 -17.75 5.21
CA LYS A 26 -2.84 -18.02 4.06
C LYS A 26 -2.45 -16.68 3.42
N LEU A 27 -1.14 -16.44 3.30
CA LEU A 27 -0.59 -15.25 2.65
C LEU A 27 -1.18 -15.04 1.24
N ARG A 28 -1.45 -16.13 0.51
CA ARG A 28 -2.06 -16.09 -0.83
C ARG A 28 -3.36 -15.27 -0.90
N TYR A 29 -4.16 -15.24 0.16
CA TYR A 29 -5.41 -14.46 0.18
C TYR A 29 -5.22 -13.07 0.79
N LEU A 30 -4.32 -12.96 1.76
CA LEU A 30 -4.05 -11.68 2.43
C LEU A 30 -3.35 -10.69 1.50
N VAL A 31 -2.37 -11.14 0.73
CA VAL A 31 -1.57 -10.31 -0.19
C VAL A 31 -2.42 -9.47 -1.16
N PRO A 32 -3.35 -10.06 -1.94
CA PRO A 32 -4.17 -9.27 -2.86
C PRO A 32 -5.12 -8.32 -2.12
N ILE A 33 -5.66 -8.71 -0.96
CA ILE A 33 -6.54 -7.84 -0.15
C ILE A 33 -5.77 -6.65 0.39
N TRP A 34 -4.55 -6.89 0.89
CA TRP A 34 -3.69 -5.85 1.44
C TRP A 34 -3.26 -4.88 0.34
N PHE A 35 -2.85 -5.43 -0.81
CA PHE A 35 -2.48 -4.63 -1.97
C PHE A 35 -3.66 -3.76 -2.44
N LEU A 36 -4.85 -4.34 -2.62
CA LEU A 36 -6.02 -3.58 -3.08
C LEU A 36 -6.42 -2.50 -2.07
N SER A 37 -6.42 -2.82 -0.78
CA SER A 37 -6.74 -1.86 0.29
C SER A 37 -5.80 -0.66 0.26
N PHE A 38 -4.48 -0.90 0.27
CA PHE A 38 -3.50 0.19 0.26
C PHE A 38 -3.49 0.95 -1.07
N PHE A 39 -3.75 0.28 -2.20
CA PHE A 39 -3.87 0.92 -3.49
C PHE A 39 -5.04 1.92 -3.50
N ILE A 40 -6.23 1.51 -3.04
CA ILE A 40 -7.42 2.37 -2.96
C ILE A 40 -7.18 3.52 -1.97
N ILE A 41 -6.60 3.23 -0.79
CA ILE A 41 -6.27 4.26 0.21
C ILE A 41 -5.31 5.29 -0.38
N THR A 42 -4.28 4.86 -1.10
CA THR A 42 -3.29 5.76 -1.71
C THR A 42 -3.93 6.64 -2.78
N LEU A 43 -4.79 6.07 -3.64
CA LEU A 43 -5.56 6.86 -4.60
C LEU A 43 -6.46 7.89 -3.92
N PHE A 44 -7.13 7.50 -2.84
CA PHE A 44 -8.02 8.40 -2.09
C PHE A 44 -7.23 9.55 -1.44
N ILE A 45 -6.08 9.24 -0.85
CA ILE A 45 -5.16 10.24 -0.29
C ILE A 45 -4.70 11.21 -1.38
N LEU A 46 -4.26 10.70 -2.54
CA LEU A 46 -3.86 11.54 -3.68
C LEU A 46 -5.01 12.44 -4.15
N ALA A 47 -6.24 11.92 -4.21
CA ALA A 47 -7.41 12.71 -4.59
C ALA A 47 -7.70 13.87 -3.61
N ILE A 48 -7.49 13.66 -2.31
CA ILE A 48 -7.67 14.68 -1.27
C ILE A 48 -6.55 15.73 -1.30
N LEU A 49 -5.29 15.29 -1.44
CA LEU A 49 -4.13 16.19 -1.43
C LEU A 49 -4.01 17.03 -2.70
N PHE A 50 -4.41 16.47 -3.85
CA PHE A 50 -4.28 17.11 -5.16
C PHE A 50 -5.63 17.19 -5.89
N PRO A 51 -6.62 17.90 -5.34
CA PRO A 51 -7.99 17.91 -5.87
C PRO A 51 -8.07 18.52 -7.28
N LYS A 52 -7.25 19.54 -7.57
CA LYS A 52 -7.18 20.17 -8.90
C LYS A 52 -6.59 19.24 -9.96
N ASP A 53 -5.58 18.45 -9.58
CA ASP A 53 -4.95 17.50 -10.48
C ASP A 53 -5.86 16.28 -10.68
N TRP A 54 -6.59 15.88 -9.65
CA TRP A 54 -7.58 14.79 -9.70
C TRP A 54 -8.75 15.09 -10.64
N THR A 55 -9.29 16.32 -10.63
CA THR A 55 -10.34 16.72 -11.57
C THR A 55 -9.90 16.63 -13.03
N ASN A 56 -8.59 16.76 -13.29
CA ASN A 56 -8.00 16.62 -14.61
C ASN A 56 -7.48 15.21 -14.90
N ALA A 57 -7.52 14.28 -13.93
CA ALA A 57 -6.96 12.93 -14.03
C ALA A 57 -7.87 11.95 -14.78
N GLN A 58 -8.31 12.31 -15.99
CA GLN A 58 -8.93 11.37 -16.91
C GLN A 58 -7.86 10.44 -17.48
N PHE A 59 -8.07 9.12 -17.46
CA PHE A 59 -7.07 8.15 -17.94
C PHE A 59 -6.73 8.30 -19.42
N PHE A 60 -7.72 8.67 -20.24
CA PHE A 60 -7.57 8.90 -21.67
C PHE A 60 -8.14 10.27 -22.02
N THR A 61 -7.33 11.10 -22.66
CA THR A 61 -7.75 12.37 -23.28
C THR A 61 -7.65 12.24 -24.80
N LYS A 62 -8.11 13.26 -25.54
CA LYS A 62 -8.00 13.29 -27.01
C LYS A 62 -6.55 13.17 -27.51
N ASP A 63 -5.60 13.62 -26.70
CA ASP A 63 -4.18 13.71 -27.06
C ASP A 63 -3.36 12.50 -26.57
N GLY A 64 -4.01 11.50 -25.94
CA GLY A 64 -3.37 10.28 -25.46
C GLY A 64 -3.58 9.99 -23.97
N PRO A 65 -2.78 9.11 -23.37
CA PRO A 65 -2.89 8.79 -21.96
C PRO A 65 -2.40 9.96 -21.11
N ASN A 66 -3.17 10.29 -20.08
CA ASN A 66 -2.87 11.42 -19.23
C ASN A 66 -1.72 11.10 -18.27
N HIS A 67 -0.65 11.89 -18.34
CA HIS A 67 0.52 11.74 -17.47
C HIS A 67 0.17 11.81 -15.98
N LEU A 68 -0.80 12.64 -15.58
CA LEU A 68 -1.24 12.73 -14.18
C LEU A 68 -1.87 11.42 -13.71
N ALA A 69 -2.80 10.87 -14.49
CA ALA A 69 -3.45 9.60 -14.17
C ALA A 69 -2.46 8.43 -14.12
N LEU A 70 -1.51 8.38 -15.07
CA LEU A 70 -0.43 7.39 -15.07
C LEU A 70 0.48 7.53 -13.83
N PHE A 71 0.80 8.76 -13.43
CA PHE A 71 1.65 9.00 -12.26
C PHE A 71 0.93 8.62 -10.96
N SER A 72 -0.36 8.94 -10.83
CA SER A 72 -1.17 8.49 -9.69
C SER A 72 -1.27 6.97 -9.62
N LEU A 73 -1.41 6.29 -10.76
CA LEU A 73 -1.42 4.84 -10.82
C LEU A 73 -0.07 4.27 -10.40
N LEU A 74 1.03 4.81 -10.94
CA LEU A 74 2.40 4.38 -10.63
C LEU A 74 2.73 4.55 -9.13
N ILE A 75 2.38 5.70 -8.54
CA ILE A 75 2.59 5.95 -7.10
C ILE A 75 1.78 4.95 -6.29
N SER A 76 0.49 4.81 -6.59
CA SER A 76 -0.41 3.94 -5.81
C SER A 76 0.00 2.47 -5.92
N SER A 77 0.43 2.01 -7.11
CA SER A 77 0.91 0.64 -7.30
C SER A 77 2.24 0.41 -6.60
N SER A 78 3.17 1.36 -6.67
CA SER A 78 4.50 1.23 -6.06
C SER A 78 4.40 1.23 -4.53
N LEU A 79 3.63 2.16 -3.96
CA LEU A 79 3.44 2.26 -2.51
C LEU A 79 2.73 1.01 -1.98
N SER A 80 1.65 0.59 -2.64
CA SER A 80 0.91 -0.61 -2.25
C SER A 80 1.76 -1.88 -2.35
N SER A 81 2.55 -2.02 -3.42
CA SER A 81 3.47 -3.15 -3.58
C SER A 81 4.51 -3.19 -2.46
N LEU A 82 5.11 -2.05 -2.12
CA LEU A 82 6.12 -1.95 -1.08
C LEU A 82 5.55 -2.31 0.31
N VAL A 83 4.39 -1.76 0.66
CA VAL A 83 3.72 -2.08 1.94
C VAL A 83 3.35 -3.57 2.00
N THR A 84 2.84 -4.12 0.90
CA THR A 84 2.47 -5.53 0.82
C THR A 84 3.69 -6.44 0.94
N PHE A 85 4.81 -6.08 0.31
CA PHE A 85 6.07 -6.80 0.42
C PHE A 85 6.61 -6.80 1.85
N ILE A 86 6.59 -5.64 2.54
CA ILE A 86 7.00 -5.56 3.94
C ILE A 86 6.13 -6.45 4.83
N LEU A 87 4.81 -6.46 4.63
CA LEU A 87 3.91 -7.35 5.37
C LEU A 87 4.27 -8.82 5.16
N ILE A 88 4.53 -9.23 3.92
CA ILE A 88 4.96 -10.61 3.61
C ILE A 88 6.24 -10.95 4.37
N LEU A 89 7.23 -10.07 4.34
CA LEU A 89 8.49 -10.26 5.06
C LEU A 89 8.29 -10.38 6.57
N VAL A 90 7.47 -9.51 7.17
CA VAL A 90 7.15 -9.55 8.60
C VAL A 90 6.45 -10.86 8.97
N VAL A 91 5.42 -11.26 8.22
CA VAL A 91 4.70 -12.51 8.47
C VAL A 91 5.61 -13.73 8.30
N TRP A 92 6.49 -13.72 7.30
CA TRP A 92 7.48 -14.77 7.11
C TRP A 92 8.46 -14.84 8.28
N ALA A 93 9.03 -13.71 8.68
CA ALA A 93 9.99 -13.64 9.79
C ALA A 93 9.38 -14.10 11.12
N ILE A 94 8.12 -13.75 11.41
CA ILE A 94 7.40 -14.24 12.60
C ILE A 94 7.15 -15.76 12.54
N ARG A 95 6.87 -16.32 11.36
CA ARG A 95 6.66 -17.78 11.22
C ARG A 95 7.92 -18.61 11.39
N HIS A 96 9.08 -18.00 11.15
CA HIS A 96 10.38 -18.65 11.21
C HIS A 96 11.18 -18.24 12.46
N ASP A 97 10.54 -17.58 13.43
CA ASP A 97 11.15 -17.13 14.69
C ASP A 97 12.50 -16.41 14.47
N VAL A 98 12.54 -15.50 13.48
CA VAL A 98 13.75 -14.74 13.12
C VAL A 98 14.04 -13.59 14.11
N PHE A 99 13.09 -13.28 15.01
CA PHE A 99 13.17 -12.19 15.99
C PHE A 99 13.24 -12.70 17.43
#